data_AF-A0A1H2CVN2-F1
#
_entry.id   AF-A0A1H2CVN2-F1
#
_cell.length_a   1.000
_cell.length_b   1.000
_cell.length_c   1.000
_cell.angle_alpha   90.00
_cell.angle_beta   90.00
_cell.angle_gamma   90.00
#
_symmetry.space_group_name_H-M   'P 1'
#
loop_
_entity.id
_entity.type
_entity.pdbx_description
1 polymer ?
#
loop_
_entity_poly.entity_id
_entity_poly.type
_entity_poly.pdbx_seq_one_letter_code
_entity_poly.pdbx_strand_id
1 'polypeptide(L)'
;MVDRGEALEIAAWWIEESEPELGPVELGCHEFDQGFVIWIEEPPRPDPNRPPESVGTACLVVDRASGELSVWPPMAALEIAEQYAGGTTWA
;
A
#
# COMPACT_ATOMS: atom_id res chain seq x y z
N MET A 1 -2.69 -18.64 -0.55
CA MET A 1 -1.35 -18.05 -0.44
C MET A 1 -1.25 -17.10 -1.60
N VAL A 2 -1.28 -15.82 -1.29
CA VAL A 2 -1.35 -14.72 -2.24
C VAL A 2 0.05 -14.51 -2.83
N ASP A 3 0.12 -14.29 -4.14
CA ASP A 3 1.35 -13.86 -4.81
C ASP A 3 1.29 -12.36 -5.12
N ARG A 4 2.42 -11.79 -5.58
CA ARG A 4 2.54 -10.36 -5.84
C ARG A 4 1.47 -9.82 -6.81
N GLY A 5 1.11 -10.58 -7.84
CA GLY A 5 0.07 -10.19 -8.80
C GLY A 5 -1.28 -10.09 -8.13
N GLU A 6 -1.68 -11.15 -7.42
CA GLU A 6 -2.95 -11.20 -6.69
C GLU A 6 -3.03 -10.11 -5.60
N ALA A 7 -1.93 -9.83 -4.89
CA ALA A 7 -1.88 -8.74 -3.90
C ALA A 7 -2.11 -7.36 -4.53
N LEU A 8 -1.55 -7.11 -5.71
CA LEU A 8 -1.76 -5.86 -6.46
C LEU A 8 -3.20 -5.73 -6.95
N GLU A 9 -3.82 -6.83 -7.40
CA GLU A 9 -5.23 -6.84 -7.79
C GLU A 9 -6.16 -6.53 -6.62
N ILE A 10 -5.90 -7.11 -5.44
CA ILE A 10 -6.65 -6.84 -4.21
C ILE A 10 -6.54 -5.35 -3.82
N ALA A 11 -5.32 -4.80 -3.84
CA ALA A 11 -5.09 -3.40 -3.51
C ALA A 11 -5.72 -2.44 -4.53
N ALA A 12 -5.60 -2.72 -5.83
CA ALA A 12 -6.21 -1.92 -6.89
C ALA A 12 -7.73 -1.87 -6.73
N TRP A 13 -8.36 -3.03 -6.55
CA TRP A 13 -9.80 -3.11 -6.33
C TRP A 13 -10.24 -2.32 -5.09
N TRP A 14 -9.49 -2.42 -3.98
CA TRP A 14 -9.79 -1.67 -2.77
C TRP A 14 -9.71 -0.15 -2.97
N ILE A 15 -8.70 0.32 -3.72
CA ILE A 15 -8.52 1.75 -4.04
C ILE A 15 -9.64 2.24 -4.96
N GLU A 16 -10.01 1.47 -5.97
CA GLU A 16 -11.13 1.82 -6.87
C GLU A 16 -12.45 1.98 -6.10
N GLU A 17 -12.69 1.11 -5.11
CA GLU A 17 -13.89 1.19 -4.26
C GLU A 17 -13.81 2.30 -3.21
N SER A 18 -12.64 2.54 -2.62
CA SER A 18 -12.46 3.50 -1.51
C SER A 18 -12.24 4.94 -1.98
N GLU A 19 -11.53 5.11 -3.10
CA GLU A 19 -11.14 6.40 -3.67
C GLU A 19 -11.39 6.43 -5.20
N PRO A 20 -12.65 6.31 -5.65
CA PRO A 20 -12.99 6.28 -7.08
C PRO A 20 -12.59 7.55 -7.85
N GLU A 21 -12.33 8.65 -7.15
CA GLU A 21 -11.91 9.93 -7.72
C GLU A 21 -10.44 9.97 -8.16
N LEU A 22 -9.59 9.07 -7.65
CA LEU A 22 -8.17 8.99 -8.04
C LEU A 22 -8.00 8.49 -9.48
N GLY A 23 -8.97 7.72 -9.99
CA GLY A 23 -8.87 7.09 -11.30
C GLY A 23 -7.75 6.03 -11.35
N PRO A 24 -7.25 5.68 -12.54
CA PRO A 24 -6.22 4.66 -12.67
C PRO A 24 -4.89 5.16 -12.09
N VAL A 25 -4.42 4.46 -11.06
CA VAL A 25 -3.18 4.77 -10.34
C VAL A 25 -2.09 3.71 -10.60
N GLU A 26 -0.83 4.14 -10.60
CA GLU A 26 0.30 3.21 -10.57
C GLU A 26 0.53 2.75 -9.13
N LEU A 27 0.78 1.45 -8.95
CA LEU A 27 0.96 0.85 -7.62
C LEU A 27 2.39 0.33 -7.45
N GLY A 28 3.06 0.84 -6.43
CA GLY A 28 4.32 0.33 -5.93
C GLY A 28 4.06 -0.83 -4.99
N CYS A 29 4.96 -1.82 -4.95
CA CYS A 29 4.83 -2.98 -4.09
C CYS A 29 6.17 -3.44 -3.54
N HIS A 30 6.20 -3.69 -2.23
CA HIS A 30 7.31 -4.29 -1.49
C HIS A 30 6.84 -5.62 -0.88
N GLU A 31 7.46 -6.72 -1.32
CA GLU A 31 7.21 -8.06 -0.77
C GLU A 31 8.08 -8.31 0.46
N PHE A 32 7.49 -8.89 1.50
CA PHE A 32 8.16 -9.37 2.69
C PHE A 32 7.63 -10.75 3.10
N ASP A 33 8.23 -11.35 4.14
CA ASP A 33 7.98 -12.76 4.49
C ASP A 33 6.50 -13.07 4.79
N GLN A 34 5.80 -12.13 5.42
CA GLN A 34 4.39 -12.32 5.83
C GLN A 34 3.38 -11.68 4.85
N GLY A 35 3.81 -10.92 3.84
CA GLY A 35 2.87 -10.18 3.02
C GLY A 35 3.48 -9.24 2.00
N PHE A 36 2.65 -8.30 1.56
CA PHE A 36 2.99 -7.28 0.58
C PHE A 36 2.56 -5.92 1.09
N VAL A 37 3.47 -4.95 1.12
CA VAL A 37 3.13 -3.53 1.33
C VAL A 37 2.96 -2.88 -0.04
N ILE A 38 1.84 -2.21 -0.25
CA ILE A 38 1.44 -1.59 -1.51
C ILE A 38 1.15 -0.11 -1.26
N TRP A 39 1.55 0.75 -2.17
CA TRP A 39 1.28 2.19 -2.10
C TRP A 39 1.01 2.74 -3.49
N ILE A 40 0.31 3.87 -3.55
CA ILE A 40 0.12 4.59 -4.82
C ILE A 40 1.44 5.30 -5.16
N GLU A 41 2.00 5.00 -6.34
CA GLU A 41 3.13 5.75 -6.88
C GLU A 41 2.64 7.10 -7.37
N GLU A 42 3.13 8.17 -6.73
CA GLU A 42 2.90 9.52 -7.23
C GLU A 42 3.72 9.73 -8.51
N PRO A 43 3.12 10.28 -9.59
CA PRO A 43 3.88 10.64 -10.77
C PRO A 43 4.97 11.67 -10.39
N PRO A 44 6.14 11.63 -11.04
CA PRO A 44 7.24 12.54 -10.73
C PRO A 44 6.77 13.99 -10.86
N ARG A 45 6.84 14.76 -9.76
CA ARG A 45 6.40 16.15 -9.77
C ARG A 45 7.29 16.96 -10.71
N PRO A 46 6.70 17.83 -11.55
CA PRO A 46 7.47 18.71 -12.42
C PRO A 46 8.27 19.76 -11.64
N ASP A 47 7.87 20.09 -10.41
CA ASP A 47 8.60 21.02 -9.54
C ASP A 47 8.74 20.47 -8.10
N PRO A 48 9.97 20.13 -7.65
CA PRO A 48 10.22 19.59 -6.32
C PRO A 48 10.13 20.62 -5.18
N ASN A 49 10.03 21.92 -5.46
CA ASN A 49 9.86 22.97 -4.44
C ASN A 49 8.39 23.27 -4.14
N ARG A 50 7.44 22.74 -4.94
CA ARG A 50 6.01 22.88 -4.66
C ARG A 50 5.58 21.88 -3.59
N PRO A 51 4.89 22.31 -2.52
CA PRO A 51 4.32 21.40 -1.54
C PRO A 51 3.41 20.36 -2.22
N PRO A 52 3.36 19.12 -1.73
CA PRO A 52 2.36 18.15 -2.16
C PRO A 52 0.96 18.73 -2.16
N GLU A 53 0.24 18.53 -3.25
CA GLU A 53 -1.20 18.80 -3.30
C GLU A 53 -2.01 17.73 -2.52
N SER A 54 -1.42 16.54 -2.32
CA SER A 54 -1.97 15.47 -1.46
C SER A 54 -0.99 15.10 -0.35
N VAL A 55 -1.51 14.97 0.88
CA VAL A 55 -0.79 14.35 2.01
C VAL A 55 -0.61 12.88 1.64
N GLY A 56 0.60 12.33 1.79
CA GLY A 56 1.00 11.02 1.26
C GLY A 56 -0.09 9.96 1.37
N THR A 57 -0.36 9.29 0.25
CA THR A 57 -1.41 8.28 0.14
C THR A 57 -1.19 7.17 1.17
N ALA A 58 -2.27 6.70 1.79
CA ALA A 58 -2.24 5.55 2.67
C ALA A 58 -1.50 4.35 2.03
N CYS A 59 -0.79 3.60 2.85
CA CYS A 59 -0.17 2.35 2.44
C CYS A 59 -1.13 1.20 2.76
N LEU A 60 -1.12 0.16 1.94
CA LEU A 60 -1.93 -1.02 2.09
C LEU A 60 -1.02 -2.21 2.39
N VAL A 61 -1.43 -3.10 3.28
CA VAL A 61 -0.74 -4.36 3.53
C VAL A 61 -1.68 -5.50 3.19
N VAL A 62 -1.23 -6.41 2.33
CA VAL A 62 -1.94 -7.65 2.02
C VAL A 62 -1.21 -8.82 2.65
N ASP A 63 -1.90 -9.55 3.53
CA ASP A 63 -1.37 -10.75 4.17
C ASP A 63 -1.19 -11.89 3.16
N ARG A 64 -0.02 -12.52 3.17
CA ARG A 64 0.31 -13.58 2.20
C ARG A 64 -0.50 -14.86 2.43
N ALA A 65 -0.84 -15.16 3.68
CA ALA A 65 -1.49 -16.42 4.03
C ALA A 65 -2.99 -16.40 3.70
N SER A 66 -3.65 -15.29 4.05
CA SER A 66 -5.10 -15.10 4.02
C SER A 66 -5.60 -14.19 2.90
N GLY A 67 -4.76 -13.26 2.41
CA GLY A 67 -5.18 -12.21 1.49
C GLY A 67 -5.94 -11.06 2.17
N GLU A 68 -5.92 -10.99 3.50
CA GLU A 68 -6.52 -9.88 4.23
C GLU A 68 -5.78 -8.57 3.95
N LEU A 69 -6.54 -7.51 3.67
CA LEU A 69 -6.01 -6.17 3.40
C LEU A 69 -6.18 -5.27 4.64
N SER A 70 -5.09 -4.61 5.02
CA SER A 70 -5.04 -3.63 6.11
C SER A 70 -4.56 -2.27 5.61
N VAL A 71 -5.18 -1.19 6.09
CA VAL A 71 -4.79 0.18 5.74
C VAL A 71 -3.85 0.73 6.80
N TRP A 72 -2.73 1.28 6.35
CA TRP A 72 -1.65 1.82 7.17
C TRP A 72 -1.42 3.31 6.86
N PRO A 73 -0.98 4.10 7.86
CA PRO A 73 -0.59 5.48 7.62
C PRO A 73 0.58 5.56 6.62
N PRO A 74 0.79 6.72 5.96
CA PRO A 74 1.85 6.91 4.99
C PRO A 74 3.23 6.89 5.68
N MET A 75 3.77 5.68 5.81
CA MET A 75 5.06 5.36 6.41
C MET A 75 5.91 4.62 5.38
N ALA A 76 7.22 4.51 5.63
CA ALA A 76 8.08 3.74 4.74
C ALA A 76 7.62 2.27 4.70
N ALA A 77 7.58 1.68 3.50
CA ALA A 77 7.13 0.30 3.31
C ALA A 77 7.90 -0.71 4.19
N LEU A 78 9.20 -0.46 4.41
CA LEU A 78 10.02 -1.28 5.31
C LEU A 78 9.57 -1.16 6.77
N GLU A 79 9.27 0.05 7.26
CA GLU A 79 8.79 0.25 8.63
C GLU A 79 7.42 -0.42 8.85
N ILE A 80 6.55 -0.37 7.84
CA ILE A 80 5.26 -1.09 7.87
C ILE A 80 5.50 -2.60 7.92
N ALA A 81 6.38 -3.13 7.08
CA ALA A 81 6.70 -4.56 7.07
C ALA A 81 7.28 -5.03 8.40
N GLU A 82 8.19 -4.25 9.01
CA GLU A 82 8.76 -4.53 10.33
C GLU A 82 7.71 -4.49 11.45
N GLN A 83 6.82 -3.49 11.45
CA GLN A 83 5.74 -3.40 12.43
C GLN A 83 4.70 -4.50 12.26
N TYR A 84 4.33 -4.83 11.02
CA TYR A 84 3.43 -5.94 10.72
C TYR A 84 4.03 -7.27 11.20
N ALA A 85 5.32 -7.49 10.88
CA ALA A 85 6.01 -8.71 11.26
C ALA A 85 6.25 -8.85 12.78
N GLY A 86 6.47 -7.73 13.47
CA GLY A 86 6.63 -7.68 14.93
C GLY A 86 5.31 -7.61 15.70
N GLY A 87 4.19 -7.45 15.01
CA GLY A 87 2.93 -6.96 15.56
C GLY A 87 1.70 -7.85 15.38
N THR A 88 1.83 -9.18 15.20
CA THR A 88 0.71 -10.16 15.28
C THR A 88 0.10 -10.24 16.70
N THR A 89 -0.15 -9.11 17.35
CA THR A 89 -0.98 -8.92 18.54
C THR A 89 -1.40 -7.45 18.55
N TRP A 90 -2.40 -7.07 17.76
CA TRP A 90 -3.42 -6.13 18.19
C TRP A 90 -4.76 -6.61 17.64
N ALA A 91 -5.68 -6.81 18.57
CA ALA A 91 -6.98 -7.46 18.44
C ALA A 91 -8.07 -6.51 17.93
#